data_AF-A0AAU9WJ56-F1
#
_entry.id   AF-A0AAU9WJ56-F1
#
_cell.length_a   1.000
_cell.length_b   1.000
_cell.length_c   1.000
_cell.angle_alpha   90.00
_cell.angle_beta   90.00
_cell.angle_gamma   90.00
#
_symmetry.space_group_name_H-M   'P 1'
#
loop_
_entity.id
_entity.type
_entity.pdbx_description
1 polymer ?
#
loop_
_entity_poly.entity_id
_entity_poly.type
_entity_poly.pdbx_seq_one_letter_code
_entity_poly.pdbx_strand_id
1 'polypeptide(L)'
;MELILLWNGFKVLHRRPHLVEPMLKLVQTSLVELEETKDKNTNYMDDLCLGYLLQGMCYRCVHKPKEAMESLLNAVNRSVTLLAATCYFAPFACAEVGFLYLEEGDLDQAKEYLNKTRKDYENHLLQSRLHFRIHSALQEINYRRKQAKEAAKMEKKQSKRSKNGVTNNNSSIDEDSISISLGGSKNLSHQDSNSSFETAPEYSSEDERNLGDMERE
;
A
#
# COMPACT_ATOMS: atom_id res chain seq x y z
N MET A 1 10.63 -2.82 -20.01
CA MET A 1 10.28 -4.15 -19.44
C MET A 1 11.09 -4.48 -18.18
N GLU A 2 12.34 -4.01 -18.06
CA GLU A 2 13.25 -4.36 -16.96
C GLU A 2 12.86 -3.77 -15.58
N LEU A 3 12.24 -2.57 -15.55
CA LEU A 3 11.88 -1.90 -14.29
C LEU A 3 10.82 -2.65 -13.45
N ILE A 4 9.95 -3.43 -14.10
CA ILE A 4 8.99 -4.31 -13.40
C ILE A 4 9.70 -5.48 -12.72
N LEU A 5 10.73 -6.03 -13.34
CA LEU A 5 11.51 -7.13 -12.77
C LEU A 5 12.25 -6.64 -11.52
N LEU A 6 12.81 -5.43 -11.60
CA LEU A 6 13.44 -4.76 -10.48
C LEU A 6 12.47 -4.60 -9.30
N TRP A 7 11.23 -4.18 -9.57
CA TRP A 7 10.22 -4.01 -8.51
C TRP A 7 9.76 -5.31 -7.86
N ASN A 8 9.64 -6.38 -8.65
CA ASN A 8 9.37 -7.70 -8.11
C ASN A 8 10.59 -8.24 -7.33
N GLY A 9 11.80 -7.92 -7.77
CA GLY A 9 13.04 -8.22 -7.06
C GLY A 9 13.08 -7.58 -5.68
N PHE A 10 12.70 -6.30 -5.57
CA PHE A 10 12.59 -5.61 -4.27
C PHE A 10 11.61 -6.28 -3.30
N LYS A 11 10.51 -6.87 -3.78
CA LYS A 11 9.60 -7.65 -2.90
C LYS A 11 10.26 -8.90 -2.32
N VAL A 12 11.15 -9.54 -3.08
CA VAL A 12 11.92 -10.70 -2.61
C VAL A 12 13.04 -10.24 -1.67
N LEU A 13 13.74 -9.16 -2.04
CA LEU A 13 14.80 -8.53 -1.25
C LEU A 13 14.29 -7.99 0.10
N HIS A 14 13.05 -7.52 0.17
CA HIS A 14 12.41 -7.11 1.43
C HIS A 14 12.42 -8.23 2.49
N ARG A 15 12.42 -9.51 2.08
CA ARG A 15 12.51 -10.65 3.01
C ARG A 15 13.94 -10.95 3.50
N ARG A 16 14.94 -10.28 2.92
CA ARG A 16 16.37 -10.51 3.18
C ARG A 16 17.12 -9.16 3.29
N PRO A 17 16.92 -8.40 4.38
CA PRO A 17 17.50 -7.06 4.53
C PRO A 17 19.04 -7.07 4.46
N HIS A 18 19.70 -8.16 4.87
CA HIS A 18 21.16 -8.31 4.76
C HIS A 18 21.72 -8.21 3.34
N LEU A 19 20.92 -8.52 2.30
CA LEU A 19 21.32 -8.36 0.89
C LEU A 19 21.05 -6.96 0.37
N VAL A 20 20.16 -6.21 1.03
CA VAL A 20 19.79 -4.86 0.63
C VAL A 20 20.82 -3.84 1.12
N GLU A 21 21.43 -4.05 2.29
CA GLU A 21 22.44 -3.12 2.82
C GLU A 21 23.64 -2.90 1.87
N PRO A 22 24.25 -3.93 1.26
CA PRO A 22 25.29 -3.72 0.24
C PRO A 22 24.77 -2.99 -1.00
N MET A 23 23.54 -3.30 -1.43
CA MET A 23 22.91 -2.64 -2.58
C MET A 23 22.65 -1.16 -2.30
N LEU A 24 22.19 -0.82 -1.08
CA LEU A 24 22.00 0.55 -0.64
C LEU A 24 23.32 1.32 -0.63
N LYS A 25 24.40 0.71 -0.12
CA LYS A 25 25.74 1.32 -0.14
C LYS A 25 26.24 1.57 -1.56
N LEU A 26 25.99 0.63 -2.47
CA LEU A 26 26.34 0.77 -3.88
C LEU A 26 25.58 1.95 -4.51
N VAL A 27 24.26 2.02 -4.31
CA VAL A 27 23.43 3.13 -4.82
C VAL A 27 23.89 4.48 -4.26
N GLN A 28 24.20 4.56 -2.96
CA GLN A 28 24.72 5.78 -2.35
C GLN A 28 26.07 6.20 -2.94
N THR A 29 26.97 5.25 -3.18
CA THR A 29 28.28 5.51 -3.78
C THR A 29 28.10 6.03 -5.21
N SER A 30 27.26 5.37 -6.01
CA SER A 30 26.94 5.81 -7.37
C SER A 30 26.29 7.19 -7.42
N LEU A 31 25.45 7.55 -6.44
CA LEU A 31 24.88 8.90 -6.34
C LEU A 31 25.95 9.97 -6.09
N VAL A 32 26.93 9.69 -5.24
CA VAL A 32 28.06 10.61 -4.98
C VAL A 32 28.94 10.76 -6.21
N GLU A 33 29.30 9.65 -6.87
CA GLU A 33 30.07 9.68 -8.13
C GLU A 33 29.32 10.43 -9.24
N LEU A 34 27.99 10.29 -9.27
CA LEU A 34 27.15 11.01 -10.23
C LEU A 34 27.21 12.52 -9.96
N GLU A 35 27.12 12.96 -8.71
CA GLU A 35 27.27 14.36 -8.32
C GLU A 35 28.64 14.95 -8.73
N GLU A 36 29.71 14.17 -8.62
CA GLU A 36 31.06 14.57 -9.05
C GLU A 36 31.21 14.68 -10.58
N THR A 37 30.39 13.94 -11.33
CA THR A 37 30.42 13.88 -12.81
C THR A 37 29.33 14.71 -13.48
N LYS A 38 28.64 15.57 -12.72
CA LYS A 38 27.50 16.41 -13.15
C LYS A 38 27.73 17.18 -14.45
N ASP A 39 28.94 17.70 -14.68
CA ASP A 39 29.25 18.54 -15.85
C ASP A 39 29.50 17.74 -17.14
N LYS A 40 29.64 16.42 -17.05
CA LYS A 40 30.00 15.54 -18.19
C LYS A 40 28.85 14.66 -18.67
N ASN A 41 27.82 14.46 -17.84
CA ASN A 41 26.77 13.51 -18.13
C ASN A 41 25.52 14.20 -18.69
N THR A 42 25.24 13.94 -19.97
CA THR A 42 24.07 14.46 -20.68
C THR A 42 22.74 13.98 -20.10
N ASN A 43 22.73 12.80 -19.46
CA ASN A 43 21.56 12.18 -18.81
C ASN A 43 21.61 12.26 -17.29
N TYR A 44 22.47 13.12 -16.73
CA TYR A 44 22.72 13.25 -15.29
C TYR A 44 21.44 13.24 -14.46
N MET A 45 20.41 13.99 -14.88
CA MET A 45 19.20 14.12 -14.09
C MET A 45 18.31 12.87 -14.12
N ASP A 46 18.31 12.10 -15.21
CA ASP A 46 17.59 10.83 -15.29
C ASP A 46 18.26 9.79 -14.39
N ASP A 47 19.60 9.69 -14.46
CA ASP A 47 20.40 8.82 -13.59
C ASP A 47 20.22 9.19 -12.11
N LEU A 48 20.14 10.49 -11.81
CA LEU A 48 19.92 11.00 -10.46
C LEU A 48 18.52 10.64 -9.94
N CYS A 49 17.49 10.81 -10.76
CA CYS A 49 16.12 10.41 -10.41
C CYS A 49 16.02 8.90 -10.17
N LEU A 50 16.68 8.10 -11.01
CA LEU A 50 16.75 6.64 -10.84
C LEU A 50 17.50 6.27 -9.55
N GLY A 51 18.62 6.91 -9.26
CA GLY A 51 19.40 6.66 -8.05
C GLY A 51 18.59 6.94 -6.77
N TYR A 52 17.89 8.06 -6.71
CA TYR A 52 17.01 8.37 -5.56
C TYR A 52 15.80 7.44 -5.45
N LEU A 53 15.24 7.00 -6.59
CA LEU A 53 14.17 6.00 -6.61
C LEU A 53 14.66 4.65 -6.04
N LEU A 54 15.83 4.19 -6.49
CA LEU A 54 16.46 2.96 -6.00
C LEU A 54 16.83 3.04 -4.52
N GLN A 55 17.38 4.17 -4.09
CA GLN A 55 17.73 4.43 -2.70
C GLN A 55 16.49 4.37 -1.81
N GLY A 56 15.40 5.02 -2.21
CA GLY A 56 14.13 4.97 -1.47
C GLY A 56 13.59 3.55 -1.32
N MET A 57 13.76 2.72 -2.34
CA MET A 57 13.36 1.32 -2.30
C MET A 57 14.21 0.43 -1.43
N CYS A 58 15.51 0.66 -1.44
CA CYS A 58 16.42 0.00 -0.54
C CYS A 58 16.07 0.35 0.92
N TYR A 59 15.82 1.63 1.23
CA TYR A 59 15.40 2.05 2.57
C TYR A 59 14.08 1.42 3.01
N ARG A 60 13.11 1.30 2.11
CA ARG A 60 11.85 0.59 2.40
C ARG A 60 12.08 -0.88 2.76
N CYS A 61 13.06 -1.53 2.14
CA CYS A 61 13.43 -2.91 2.44
C CYS A 61 14.26 -3.06 3.73
N VAL A 62 14.93 -2.01 4.19
CA VAL A 62 15.68 -1.96 5.47
C VAL A 62 14.80 -1.43 6.61
N HIS A 63 13.48 -1.33 6.40
CA HIS A 63 12.50 -0.82 7.38
C HIS A 63 12.79 0.61 7.87
N LYS A 64 13.30 1.47 6.98
CA LYS A 64 13.53 2.90 7.21
C LYS A 64 12.58 3.76 6.36
N PRO A 65 11.27 3.84 6.72
CA PRO A 65 10.27 4.47 5.88
C PRO A 65 10.44 5.99 5.76
N LYS A 66 10.99 6.67 6.77
CA LYS A 66 11.19 8.12 6.76
C LYS A 66 12.25 8.52 5.73
N GLU A 67 13.40 7.86 5.78
CA GLU A 67 14.48 8.06 4.80
C GLU A 67 14.06 7.61 3.40
N ALA A 68 13.23 6.57 3.29
CA ALA A 68 12.64 6.15 2.02
C ALA A 68 11.76 7.26 1.42
N MET A 69 10.89 7.86 2.24
CA MET A 69 9.98 8.93 1.82
C MET A 69 10.76 10.15 1.32
N GLU A 70 11.77 10.59 2.08
CA GLU A 70 12.62 11.73 1.70
C GLU A 70 13.31 11.49 0.35
N SER A 71 13.90 10.31 0.17
CA SER A 71 14.55 9.92 -1.08
C SER A 71 13.58 9.90 -2.27
N LEU A 72 12.37 9.38 -2.08
CA LEU A 72 11.37 9.31 -3.15
C LEU A 72 10.77 10.68 -3.49
N LEU A 73 10.50 11.53 -2.50
CA LEU A 73 10.07 12.92 -2.74
C LEU A 73 11.13 13.71 -3.49
N ASN A 74 12.41 13.50 -3.15
CA ASN A 74 13.54 14.06 -3.86
C ASN A 74 13.59 13.61 -5.34
N ALA A 75 13.28 12.34 -5.63
CA ALA A 75 13.15 11.86 -7.00
C ALA A 75 11.97 12.52 -7.74
N VAL A 76 10.80 12.62 -7.10
CA VAL A 76 9.60 13.25 -7.69
C VAL A 76 9.85 14.73 -8.00
N ASN A 77 10.36 15.49 -7.04
CA ASN A 77 10.60 16.94 -7.21
C ASN A 77 11.59 17.22 -8.35
N ARG A 78 12.65 16.42 -8.46
CA ARG A 78 13.63 16.55 -9.54
C ARG A 78 13.06 16.11 -10.89
N SER A 79 12.22 15.08 -10.91
CA SER A 79 11.56 14.63 -12.15
C SER A 79 10.60 15.66 -12.75
N VAL A 80 10.01 16.54 -11.93
CA VAL A 80 9.17 17.67 -12.41
C VAL A 80 10.00 18.73 -13.13
N THR A 81 11.29 18.85 -12.81
CA THR A 81 12.19 19.80 -13.48
C THR A 81 12.70 19.30 -14.83
N LEU A 82 12.58 18.00 -15.11
CA LEU A 82 12.84 17.44 -16.43
C LEU A 82 11.60 17.58 -17.30
N LEU A 83 11.80 17.71 -18.62
CA LEU A 83 10.71 17.57 -19.56
C LEU A 83 10.03 16.21 -19.33
N ALA A 84 8.78 16.23 -18.87
CA ALA A 84 8.01 15.06 -18.44
C ALA A 84 7.93 13.92 -19.47
N ALA A 85 8.27 14.20 -20.73
CA ALA A 85 8.23 13.25 -21.84
C ALA A 85 9.40 12.25 -21.88
N THR A 86 10.56 12.55 -21.29
CA THR A 86 11.73 11.65 -21.37
C THR A 86 11.88 10.75 -20.14
N CYS A 87 11.36 11.19 -18.99
CA CYS A 87 11.59 10.50 -17.72
C CYS A 87 10.47 9.49 -17.41
N TYR A 88 10.63 8.26 -17.88
CA TYR A 88 9.71 7.16 -17.60
C TYR A 88 9.67 6.73 -16.12
N PHE A 89 10.61 7.21 -15.29
CA PHE A 89 10.71 6.91 -13.86
C PHE A 89 9.83 7.78 -12.97
N ALA A 90 9.49 8.99 -13.42
CA ALA A 90 8.66 9.94 -12.70
C ALA A 90 7.32 9.35 -12.20
N PRO A 91 6.53 8.62 -13.02
CA PRO A 91 5.31 7.99 -12.54
C PRO A 91 5.56 6.89 -11.50
N PHE A 92 6.67 6.16 -11.60
CA PHE A 92 7.02 5.14 -10.61
C PHE A 92 7.36 5.80 -9.27
N ALA A 93 8.19 6.84 -9.25
CA ALA A 93 8.51 7.56 -8.02
C ALA A 93 7.24 8.14 -7.36
N CYS A 94 6.37 8.77 -8.15
CA CYS A 94 5.12 9.36 -7.66
C CYS A 94 4.16 8.30 -7.10
N ALA A 95 4.02 7.15 -7.78
CA ALA A 95 3.20 6.05 -7.30
C ALA A 95 3.71 5.49 -5.96
N GLU A 96 5.02 5.39 -5.79
CA GLU A 96 5.64 4.79 -4.61
C GLU A 96 5.57 5.68 -3.38
N VAL A 97 5.65 7.00 -3.56
CA VAL A 97 5.26 7.97 -2.50
C VAL A 97 3.82 7.72 -2.07
N GLY A 98 2.89 7.56 -3.03
CA GLY A 98 1.50 7.25 -2.74
C GLY A 98 1.30 5.93 -1.99
N PHE A 99 2.07 4.88 -2.33
CA PHE A 99 2.02 3.61 -1.61
C PHE A 99 2.61 3.70 -0.20
N LEU A 100 3.65 4.51 0.02
CA LEU A 100 4.19 4.74 1.37
C LEU A 100 3.18 5.47 2.27
N TYR A 101 2.51 6.52 1.78
CA TYR A 101 1.45 7.17 2.56
C TYR A 101 0.30 6.22 2.91
N LEU A 102 -0.02 5.28 2.00
CA LEU A 102 -1.02 4.25 2.27
C LEU A 102 -0.58 3.27 3.38
N GLU A 103 0.72 2.98 3.47
CA GLU A 103 1.31 2.16 4.54
C GLU A 103 1.36 2.92 5.87
N GLU A 104 1.66 4.21 5.86
CA GLU A 104 1.66 5.07 7.05
C GLU A 104 0.24 5.37 7.58
N GLY A 105 -0.79 5.18 6.73
CA GLY A 105 -2.20 5.38 7.09
C GLY A 105 -2.77 6.74 6.70
N ASP A 106 -1.98 7.61 6.06
CA ASP A 106 -2.48 8.87 5.49
C ASP A 106 -3.20 8.62 4.16
N LEU A 107 -4.50 8.34 4.26
CA LEU A 107 -5.35 8.03 3.11
C LEU A 107 -5.63 9.23 2.19
N ASP A 108 -5.44 10.45 2.69
CA ASP A 108 -5.70 11.67 1.93
C ASP A 108 -4.52 11.94 0.99
N GLN A 109 -3.30 11.98 1.53
CA GLN A 109 -2.08 12.11 0.74
C GLN A 109 -1.89 10.94 -0.23
N ALA A 110 -2.10 9.69 0.24
CA ALA A 110 -2.01 8.52 -0.63
C ALA A 110 -2.93 8.63 -1.85
N LYS A 111 -4.18 9.08 -1.66
CA LYS A 111 -5.13 9.25 -2.76
C LYS A 111 -4.70 10.36 -3.73
N GLU A 112 -4.14 11.45 -3.22
CA GLU A 112 -3.68 12.58 -4.03
C GLU A 112 -2.56 12.14 -4.99
N TYR A 113 -1.48 11.57 -4.46
CA TYR A 113 -0.34 11.11 -5.26
C TYR A 113 -0.71 10.00 -6.27
N LEU A 114 -1.57 9.05 -5.88
CA LEU A 114 -2.02 7.99 -6.77
C LEU A 114 -2.90 8.51 -7.92
N ASN A 115 -3.77 9.50 -7.66
CA ASN A 115 -4.57 10.12 -8.72
C ASN A 115 -3.74 11.03 -9.61
N LYS A 116 -2.77 11.75 -9.04
CA LYS A 116 -1.80 12.55 -9.78
C LYS A 116 -1.05 11.68 -10.78
N THR A 117 -0.48 10.57 -10.31
CA THR A 117 0.21 9.60 -11.17
C THR A 117 -0.68 9.06 -12.28
N ARG A 118 -1.95 8.76 -11.98
CA ARG A 118 -2.88 8.24 -12.99
C ARG A 118 -3.18 9.26 -14.09
N LYS A 119 -3.35 10.54 -13.75
CA LYS A 119 -3.72 11.61 -14.69
C LYS A 119 -2.54 12.11 -15.51
N ASP A 120 -1.40 12.35 -14.84
CA ASP A 120 -0.25 13.01 -15.45
C ASP A 120 0.48 12.08 -16.44
N TYR A 121 0.26 10.77 -16.34
CA TYR A 121 0.97 9.76 -17.12
C TYR A 121 0.06 8.80 -17.89
N GLU A 122 -1.21 9.17 -18.12
CA GLU A 122 -2.18 8.35 -18.87
C GLU A 122 -1.77 8.08 -20.32
N ASN A 123 -1.01 9.01 -20.92
CA ASN A 123 -0.53 8.92 -22.31
C ASN A 123 0.85 8.28 -22.45
N HIS A 124 1.59 8.18 -21.34
CA HIS A 124 2.81 7.39 -21.33
C HIS A 124 2.41 5.93 -21.26
N LEU A 125 3.14 5.06 -21.95
CA LEU A 125 3.04 3.60 -21.83
C LEU A 125 3.41 3.18 -20.39
N LEU A 126 2.62 3.58 -19.40
CA LEU A 126 2.66 3.00 -18.07
C LEU A 126 2.39 1.53 -18.29
N GLN A 127 3.37 0.72 -17.92
CA GLN A 127 3.21 -0.73 -18.00
C GLN A 127 1.92 -1.09 -17.24
N SER A 128 1.02 -1.85 -17.85
CA SER A 128 -0.33 -2.13 -17.33
C SER A 128 -0.32 -2.56 -15.85
N ARG A 129 0.76 -3.21 -15.41
CA ARG A 129 1.01 -3.59 -14.02
C ARG A 129 1.04 -2.42 -13.03
N LEU A 130 1.62 -1.26 -13.37
CA LEU A 130 1.62 -0.09 -12.50
C LEU A 130 0.19 0.45 -12.32
N HIS A 131 -0.58 0.54 -13.42
CA HIS A 131 -1.99 0.90 -13.36
C HIS A 131 -2.79 -0.04 -12.47
N PHE A 132 -2.59 -1.37 -12.59
CA PHE A 132 -3.27 -2.33 -11.70
C PHE A 132 -2.92 -2.11 -10.24
N ARG A 133 -1.63 -1.88 -9.91
CA ARG A 133 -1.22 -1.58 -8.53
C ARG A 133 -1.86 -0.30 -7.99
N ILE A 134 -1.87 0.77 -8.78
CA ILE A 134 -2.52 2.03 -8.42
C ILE A 134 -4.02 1.82 -8.21
N HIS A 135 -4.69 1.08 -9.10
CA HIS A 135 -6.11 0.78 -8.99
C HIS A 135 -6.44 0.01 -7.72
N SER A 136 -5.70 -1.07 -7.42
CA SER A 136 -5.85 -1.85 -6.20
C SER A 136 -5.66 -0.99 -4.94
N ALA A 137 -4.65 -0.12 -4.92
CA ALA A 137 -4.42 0.79 -3.80
C ALA A 137 -5.55 1.82 -3.61
N LEU A 138 -6.08 2.38 -4.70
CA LEU A 138 -7.23 3.29 -4.62
C LEU A 138 -8.49 2.59 -4.11
N GLN A 139 -8.72 1.34 -4.52
CA GLN A 139 -9.82 0.52 -4.02
C GLN A 139 -9.67 0.25 -2.51
N GLU A 140 -8.46 -0.10 -2.06
CA GLU A 140 -8.15 -0.30 -0.65
C GLU A 140 -8.39 0.97 0.18
N ILE A 141 -7.96 2.14 -0.30
CA ILE A 141 -8.24 3.43 0.36
C ILE A 141 -9.75 3.65 0.52
N ASN A 142 -10.54 3.38 -0.52
CA ASN A 142 -11.98 3.54 -0.47
C ASN A 142 -12.63 2.57 0.53
N TYR A 143 -12.13 1.33 0.58
CA TYR A 143 -12.59 0.32 1.52
C TYR A 143 -12.29 0.71 2.98
N ARG A 144 -11.04 1.12 3.29
CA ARG A 144 -10.66 1.62 4.62
C ARG A 144 -11.50 2.81 5.07
N ARG A 145 -11.76 3.77 4.18
CA ARG A 145 -12.64 4.91 4.48
C ARG A 145 -14.09 4.50 4.73
N LYS A 146 -14.61 3.49 4.02
CA LYS A 146 -15.97 2.97 4.25
C LYS A 146 -16.07 2.34 5.64
N GLN A 147 -15.11 1.50 6.01
CA GLN A 147 -15.05 0.90 7.35
C GLN A 147 -14.96 1.96 8.46
N ALA A 148 -14.10 2.96 8.31
CA ALA A 148 -13.99 4.07 9.27
C ALA A 148 -15.30 4.85 9.45
N LYS A 149 -16.04 5.09 8.35
CA LYS A 149 -17.36 5.74 8.38
C LYS A 149 -18.41 4.87 9.09
N GLU A 150 -18.38 3.56 8.89
CA GLU A 150 -19.30 2.62 9.53
C GLU A 150 -19.00 2.51 11.04
N ALA A 151 -17.73 2.40 11.44
CA ALA A 151 -17.32 2.45 12.83
C ALA A 151 -17.76 3.74 13.54
N ALA A 152 -17.53 4.91 12.91
CA ALA A 152 -17.94 6.20 13.46
C ALA A 152 -19.47 6.34 13.61
N LYS A 153 -20.26 5.69 12.74
CA LYS A 153 -21.73 5.65 12.88
C LYS A 153 -22.17 4.78 14.06
N MET A 154 -21.49 3.65 14.30
CA MET A 154 -21.79 2.76 15.42
C MET A 154 -21.47 3.43 16.76
N GLU A 155 -20.32 4.11 16.86
CA GLU A 155 -19.92 4.87 18.06
C GLU A 155 -20.91 6.00 18.39
N LYS A 156 -21.35 6.75 17.38
CA LYS A 156 -22.37 7.82 17.55
C LYS A 156 -23.74 7.29 18.00
N LYS A 157 -24.12 6.07 17.58
CA LYS A 157 -25.36 5.43 18.05
C LYS A 157 -25.26 4.99 19.51
N GLN A 158 -24.10 4.48 19.93
CA GLN A 158 -23.87 4.02 21.29
C GLN A 158 -23.80 5.20 22.29
N SER A 159 -23.15 6.31 21.90
CA SER A 159 -23.09 7.54 22.72
C SER A 159 -24.47 8.20 22.92
N LYS A 160 -25.33 8.20 21.89
CA LYS A 160 -26.72 8.69 22.02
C LYS A 160 -27.58 7.83 22.95
N ARG A 161 -27.35 6.51 22.99
CA ARG A 161 -28.08 5.59 23.88
C ARG A 161 -27.71 5.78 25.36
N SER A 162 -26.46 6.11 25.66
CA SER A 162 -26.04 6.43 27.04
C SER A 162 -26.56 7.80 27.55
N LYS A 163 -26.69 8.82 26.70
CA LYS A 163 -27.20 10.15 27.13
C LYS A 163 -28.70 10.16 27.43
N ASN A 164 -29.49 9.29 26.79
CA ASN A 164 -30.93 9.18 27.07
C ASN A 164 -31.27 8.36 28.33
N GLY A 165 -30.28 7.80 29.04
CA GLY A 165 -30.49 6.99 30.25
C GLY A 165 -30.32 7.75 31.58
N VAL A 166 -29.97 9.04 31.57
CA VAL A 166 -29.61 9.79 32.81
C VAL A 166 -30.63 10.87 33.21
N THR A 167 -31.62 11.20 32.36
CA THR A 167 -32.69 12.14 32.72
C THR A 167 -34.03 11.43 32.83
N ASN A 168 -34.21 10.69 33.91
CA ASN A 168 -35.49 10.55 34.59
C ASN A 168 -35.23 9.81 35.90
N ASN A 169 -35.35 10.55 37.01
CA ASN A 169 -36.07 10.14 38.23
C ASN A 169 -35.65 11.08 39.37
N ASN A 170 -36.40 12.18 39.53
CA ASN A 170 -36.48 12.89 40.80
C ASN A 170 -37.92 12.83 41.30
N SER A 171 -38.17 11.89 42.22
CA SER A 171 -39.18 11.93 43.30
C SER A 171 -39.00 10.65 44.12
N SER A 172 -38.09 10.62 45.10
CA SER A 172 -38.32 10.92 46.53
C SER A 172 -38.82 9.71 47.35
N ILE A 173 -37.98 9.28 48.30
CA ILE A 173 -38.32 8.86 49.69
C ILE A 173 -39.04 7.49 49.82
N ASP A 174 -38.71 6.54 50.71
CA ASP A 174 -37.65 6.32 51.71
C ASP A 174 -37.67 4.82 52.11
N GLU A 175 -36.54 4.38 52.69
CA GLU A 175 -36.29 3.31 53.67
C GLU A 175 -36.58 1.80 53.43
N ASP A 176 -35.48 1.06 53.68
CA ASP A 176 -35.32 -0.20 54.44
C ASP A 176 -36.15 -1.44 54.09
N SER A 177 -35.45 -2.51 53.64
CA SER A 177 -35.00 -3.62 54.51
C SER A 177 -34.80 -4.96 53.77
N ILE A 178 -33.64 -5.56 54.06
CA ILE A 178 -33.38 -7.00 54.29
C ILE A 178 -33.42 -8.02 53.12
N SER A 179 -32.45 -8.93 53.23
CA SER A 179 -32.10 -10.13 52.46
C SER A 179 -33.28 -11.04 52.06
N ILE A 180 -33.13 -11.95 51.08
CA ILE A 180 -32.76 -13.36 51.27
C ILE A 180 -32.45 -14.03 49.91
N SER A 181 -31.53 -14.98 50.00
CA SER A 181 -31.02 -16.00 49.08
C SER A 181 -31.96 -16.87 48.20
N LEU A 182 -31.29 -17.48 47.21
CA LEU A 182 -31.45 -18.83 46.62
C LEU A 182 -32.53 -19.09 45.54
N GLY A 183 -32.08 -19.66 44.40
CA GLY A 183 -32.88 -20.66 43.67
C GLY A 183 -32.69 -20.76 42.15
N GLY A 184 -31.93 -21.77 41.70
CA GLY A 184 -32.22 -22.63 40.52
C GLY A 184 -32.04 -22.05 39.11
N SER A 185 -30.97 -22.37 38.37
CA SER A 185 -30.79 -23.60 37.55
C SER A 185 -31.67 -23.72 36.29
N LYS A 186 -31.09 -23.50 35.08
CA LYS A 186 -30.80 -24.53 34.05
C LYS A 186 -30.67 -23.97 32.62
N ASN A 187 -29.57 -24.41 31.98
CA ASN A 187 -29.39 -24.83 30.59
C ASN A 187 -29.74 -23.88 29.43
N LEU A 188 -28.77 -23.65 28.53
CA LEU A 188 -28.82 -24.24 27.19
C LEU A 188 -27.44 -24.16 26.51
N SER A 189 -27.03 -25.30 25.96
CA SER A 189 -25.85 -25.56 25.13
C SER A 189 -25.88 -24.82 23.79
N HIS A 190 -24.71 -24.44 23.25
CA HIS A 190 -24.51 -24.48 21.80
C HIS A 190 -23.11 -24.97 21.44
N GLN A 191 -23.13 -26.09 20.71
CA GLN A 191 -22.05 -26.78 20.04
C GLN A 191 -21.53 -25.99 18.83
N ASP A 192 -20.23 -26.17 18.60
CA ASP A 192 -19.53 -26.43 17.34
C ASP A 192 -19.92 -25.64 16.08
N SER A 193 -18.90 -25.01 15.49
CA SER A 193 -18.80 -24.90 14.04
C SER A 193 -17.32 -24.80 13.63
N ASN A 194 -16.78 -25.96 13.25
CA ASN A 194 -15.61 -26.08 12.38
C ASN A 194 -15.90 -25.37 11.06
N SER A 195 -15.08 -24.38 10.70
CA SER A 195 -15.10 -23.75 9.38
C SER A 195 -14.30 -24.61 8.41
N SER A 196 -15.01 -25.20 7.44
CA SER A 196 -14.47 -26.05 6.38
C SER A 196 -13.74 -25.19 5.34
N PHE A 197 -12.48 -25.57 5.09
CA PHE A 197 -11.60 -25.05 4.05
C PHE A 197 -11.98 -25.70 2.71
N GLU A 198 -12.61 -24.94 1.81
CA GLU A 198 -12.82 -25.41 0.43
C GLU A 198 -11.51 -25.33 -0.36
N THR A 199 -11.10 -26.48 -0.88
CA THR A 199 -9.95 -26.67 -1.77
C THR A 199 -10.45 -26.58 -3.22
N ALA A 200 -9.85 -25.71 -4.03
CA ALA A 200 -10.18 -25.56 -5.44
C ALA A 200 -9.65 -26.76 -6.27
N PRO A 201 -10.35 -27.20 -7.33
CA PRO A 201 -9.94 -28.34 -8.13
C PRO A 201 -8.77 -28.01 -9.06
N GLU A 202 -7.88 -28.99 -9.19
CA GLU A 202 -6.75 -29.05 -10.12
C GLU A 202 -7.22 -29.00 -11.57
N TYR A 203 -6.58 -28.16 -12.39
CA TYR A 203 -6.72 -28.17 -13.84
C TYR A 203 -5.49 -28.88 -14.43
N SER A 204 -5.69 -30.12 -14.86
CA SER A 204 -4.69 -30.93 -15.56
C SER A 204 -4.34 -30.33 -16.91
N SER A 205 -3.04 -30.25 -17.15
CA SER A 205 -2.39 -30.03 -18.43
C SER A 205 -2.43 -31.31 -19.27
N GLU A 206 -2.96 -31.24 -20.48
CA GLU A 206 -2.55 -32.05 -21.65
C GLU A 206 -3.30 -31.54 -22.89
N ASP A 207 -2.58 -30.91 -23.82
CA ASP A 207 -2.72 -31.22 -25.25
C ASP A 207 -1.51 -30.67 -26.00
N GLU A 208 -0.66 -31.62 -26.37
CA GLU A 208 0.48 -31.47 -27.24
C GLU A 208 0.06 -31.39 -28.72
N ARG A 209 0.85 -30.64 -29.48
CA ARG A 209 1.12 -30.79 -30.93
C ARG A 209 -0.03 -30.52 -31.91
N ASN A 210 0.12 -29.42 -32.66
CA ASN A 210 0.32 -29.59 -34.10
C ASN A 210 1.21 -28.49 -34.68
N LEU A 211 2.36 -28.93 -35.21
CA LEU A 211 3.33 -28.17 -35.99
C LEU A 211 2.96 -28.44 -37.46
N GLY A 212 2.62 -27.41 -38.22
CA GLY A 212 2.26 -27.55 -39.64
C GLY A 212 2.58 -26.30 -40.43
N ASP A 213 3.56 -26.42 -41.31
CA ASP A 213 4.03 -25.48 -42.32
C ASP A 213 2.92 -24.85 -43.21
N MET A 214 3.15 -23.60 -43.62
CA MET A 214 3.03 -23.11 -45.02
C MET A 214 3.41 -21.61 -45.03
N GLU A 215 4.64 -21.27 -45.41
CA GLU A 215 5.07 -20.88 -46.76
C GLU A 215 4.38 -19.63 -47.34
N ARG A 216 5.26 -18.63 -47.62
CA ARG A 216 5.34 -17.75 -48.79
C ARG A 216 4.03 -17.16 -49.36
N GLU A 217 3.94 -15.83 -49.35
CA GLU A 217 4.36 -14.93 -50.45
C GLU A 217 4.48 -13.49 -49.95
#